data_AF-A0A0Q9XY92-F1
#
_entry.id   AF-A0A0Q9XY92-F1
#
_cell.length_a   1.000
_cell.length_b   1.000
_cell.length_c   1.000
_cell.angle_alpha   90.00
_cell.angle_beta   90.00
_cell.angle_gamma   90.00
#
_symmetry.space_group_name_H-M   'P 1'
#
loop_
_entity.id
_entity.type
_entity.pdbx_description
1 polymer ?
#
loop_
_entity_poly.entity_id
_entity_poly.type
_entity_poly.pdbx_seq_one_letter_code
_entity_poly.pdbx_strand_id
1 'polypeptide(L)'
;MLVTVLIFSIPALHTTVHAKDSEKQIKANTVPPLLITEIVPQSTRMNDTDAFEFIEVYNNTNQVIDFAEYQIIYRYPVGPENDLIWVPNKRDIKIEPGKPLVLWIENSANKDMNVTEFNELYGSDLIENKNIVKMPGGMANQRMRDIIIRTNTGEEVAVAQYNKATFDVGENLGIFYQYPQDGSNQMVKVSAAEKMATPGIVESELIPEKPVMIDTNKAPYVEDQTKSQQPIDHVQVKASAEDHYLLTTMTLYYKGKEEKDYHSLNLEKDDEGFYQHQVPIQNLIGMEELDYYLEASNGFKKTTTDINSITITAAENENTPPLLITEV
;
A
#
# COMPACT_ATOMS: atom_id res chain seq x y z
N MET A 1 -27.74 -27.24 67.22
CA MET A 1 -28.03 -25.89 66.71
C MET A 1 -26.99 -25.61 65.63
N LEU A 2 -27.30 -25.99 64.39
CA LEU A 2 -26.38 -26.03 63.25
C LEU A 2 -26.86 -24.96 62.26
N VAL A 3 -26.01 -23.97 61.99
CA VAL A 3 -26.31 -22.86 61.08
C VAL A 3 -26.00 -23.32 59.65
N THR A 4 -27.04 -23.42 58.82
CA THR A 4 -26.90 -23.70 57.38
C THR A 4 -26.70 -22.39 56.63
N VAL A 5 -25.52 -22.21 56.03
CA VAL A 5 -25.24 -21.09 55.12
C VAL A 5 -25.71 -21.45 53.72
N LEU A 6 -26.68 -20.69 53.21
CA LEU A 6 -27.11 -20.74 51.80
C LEU A 6 -26.12 -19.96 50.94
N ILE A 7 -25.42 -20.64 50.04
CA ILE A 7 -24.62 -20.02 48.98
C ILE A 7 -25.52 -19.92 47.74
N PHE A 8 -25.82 -18.70 47.31
CA PHE A 8 -26.46 -18.45 46.02
C PHE A 8 -25.39 -18.44 44.92
N SER A 9 -25.45 -19.41 44.00
CA SER A 9 -24.69 -19.36 42.75
C SER A 9 -25.36 -18.40 41.77
N ILE A 10 -24.67 -17.32 41.41
CA ILE A 10 -25.06 -16.42 40.32
C ILE A 10 -24.69 -17.10 38.99
N PRO A 11 -25.61 -17.26 38.02
CA PRO A 11 -25.25 -17.80 36.72
C PRO A 11 -24.49 -16.73 35.93
N ALA A 12 -23.25 -17.04 35.53
CA ALA A 12 -22.53 -16.30 34.51
C ALA A 12 -23.20 -16.57 33.15
N LEU A 13 -24.10 -15.68 32.73
CA LEU A 13 -24.63 -15.64 31.37
C LEU A 13 -24.32 -14.26 30.78
N HIS A 14 -23.89 -14.27 29.51
CA HIS A 14 -23.54 -13.14 28.63
C HIS A 14 -22.06 -12.74 28.59
N THR A 15 -21.22 -13.62 28.03
CA THR A 15 -19.97 -13.16 27.38
C THR A 15 -19.49 -14.06 26.23
N THR A 16 -20.22 -15.11 25.87
CA THR A 16 -19.80 -16.07 24.84
C THR A 16 -20.36 -15.79 23.45
N VAL A 17 -21.35 -14.90 23.31
CA VAL A 17 -21.93 -14.54 21.99
C VAL A 17 -21.09 -13.50 21.27
N HIS A 18 -20.59 -12.47 21.98
CA HIS A 18 -19.73 -11.45 21.37
C HIS A 18 -18.36 -11.97 20.95
N ALA A 19 -17.73 -12.85 21.74
CA ALA A 19 -16.42 -13.40 21.41
C ALA A 19 -16.44 -14.30 20.16
N LYS A 20 -17.53 -15.06 19.96
CA LYS A 20 -17.71 -15.90 18.77
C LYS A 20 -18.05 -15.10 17.53
N ASP A 21 -18.83 -14.03 17.65
CA ASP A 21 -19.11 -13.15 16.51
C ASP A 21 -17.87 -12.31 16.16
N SER A 22 -17.07 -11.85 17.14
CA SER A 22 -15.80 -11.18 16.87
C SER A 22 -14.76 -12.14 16.27
N GLU A 23 -14.62 -13.38 16.74
CA GLU A 23 -13.73 -14.36 16.09
C GLU A 23 -14.19 -14.77 14.69
N LYS A 24 -15.50 -14.78 14.43
CA LYS A 24 -16.07 -15.10 13.11
C LYS A 24 -16.02 -13.92 12.15
N GLN A 25 -16.00 -12.69 12.66
CA GLN A 25 -15.84 -11.45 11.90
C GLN A 25 -14.36 -11.14 11.63
N ILE A 26 -13.45 -11.47 12.56
CA ILE A 26 -11.98 -11.40 12.35
C ILE A 26 -11.51 -12.42 11.30
N LYS A 27 -12.25 -13.51 11.07
CA LYS A 27 -11.96 -14.50 10.01
C LYS A 27 -12.59 -14.20 8.64
N ALA A 28 -13.30 -13.09 8.48
CA ALA A 28 -14.07 -12.83 7.26
C ALA A 28 -13.28 -12.19 6.10
N ASN A 29 -11.98 -11.90 6.24
CA ASN A 29 -11.13 -11.44 5.14
C ASN A 29 -9.74 -12.10 5.18
N THR A 30 -9.65 -13.40 4.87
CA THR A 30 -8.35 -14.10 4.73
C THR A 30 -7.73 -13.96 3.34
N VAL A 31 -8.40 -13.25 2.41
CA VAL A 31 -7.92 -13.07 1.04
C VAL A 31 -7.69 -11.57 0.81
N PRO A 32 -6.60 -11.17 0.14
CA PRO A 32 -6.36 -9.78 -0.18
C PRO A 32 -7.52 -9.10 -0.92
N PRO A 33 -7.80 -7.81 -0.62
CA PRO A 33 -8.80 -7.02 -1.33
C PRO A 33 -8.40 -6.68 -2.77
N LEU A 34 -7.10 -6.59 -3.04
CA LEU A 34 -6.55 -6.49 -4.39
C LEU A 34 -5.67 -7.70 -4.65
N LEU A 35 -5.73 -8.23 -5.86
CA LEU A 35 -4.95 -9.38 -6.30
C LEU A 35 -4.08 -9.00 -7.48
N ILE A 36 -2.93 -9.65 -7.64
CA ILE A 36 -2.17 -9.61 -8.90
C ILE A 36 -2.51 -10.89 -9.65
N THR A 37 -3.25 -10.79 -10.75
CA THR A 37 -3.79 -11.96 -11.49
C THR A 37 -2.92 -12.36 -12.66
N GLU A 38 -2.19 -11.40 -13.25
CA GLU A 38 -1.35 -11.63 -14.41
C GLU A 38 -0.13 -10.69 -14.42
N ILE A 39 1.03 -11.20 -14.85
CA ILE A 39 2.24 -10.40 -15.11
C ILE A 39 2.85 -10.86 -16.44
N VAL A 40 3.29 -9.90 -17.26
CA VAL A 40 4.06 -10.16 -18.50
C VAL A 40 5.36 -9.36 -18.49
N PRO A 41 6.48 -9.96 -18.04
CA PRO A 41 7.79 -9.27 -18.03
C PRO A 41 8.44 -9.16 -19.41
N GLN A 42 8.20 -10.13 -20.29
CA GLN A 42 8.77 -10.12 -21.64
C GLN A 42 7.65 -10.00 -22.68
N SER A 43 7.79 -9.05 -23.59
CA SER A 43 6.78 -8.77 -24.60
C SER A 43 7.42 -8.49 -25.96
N THR A 44 6.58 -8.34 -26.99
CA THR A 44 7.06 -7.90 -28.30
C THR A 44 7.89 -6.62 -28.17
N ARG A 45 9.08 -6.64 -28.76
CA ARG A 45 10.04 -5.55 -28.66
C ARG A 45 9.80 -4.48 -29.71
N MET A 46 10.05 -3.24 -29.34
CA MET A 46 10.21 -2.10 -30.23
C MET A 46 11.55 -1.44 -29.91
N ASN A 47 12.43 -1.29 -30.90
CA ASN A 47 13.79 -0.76 -30.71
C ASN A 47 14.53 -1.45 -29.54
N ASP A 48 14.55 -2.78 -29.55
CA ASP A 48 15.23 -3.66 -28.58
C ASP A 48 14.70 -3.68 -27.14
N THR A 49 13.63 -2.95 -26.82
CA THR A 49 13.00 -2.97 -25.49
C THR A 49 11.60 -3.58 -25.56
N ASP A 50 11.23 -4.36 -24.53
CA ASP A 50 9.91 -4.95 -24.36
C ASP A 50 8.85 -3.81 -24.26
N ALA A 51 7.98 -3.66 -25.25
CA ALA A 51 7.12 -2.47 -25.38
C ALA A 51 5.73 -2.63 -24.76
N PHE A 52 5.36 -3.85 -24.36
CA PHE A 52 4.00 -4.22 -23.95
C PHE A 52 3.98 -5.00 -22.63
N GLU A 53 5.01 -4.81 -21.80
CA GLU A 53 5.09 -5.32 -20.43
C GLU A 53 3.91 -4.83 -19.59
N PHE A 54 3.31 -5.69 -18.76
CA PHE A 54 2.26 -5.22 -17.85
C PHE A 54 2.12 -6.04 -16.56
N ILE A 55 1.44 -5.44 -15.59
CA ILE A 55 0.94 -6.05 -14.36
C ILE A 55 -0.58 -5.86 -14.31
N GLU A 56 -1.34 -6.91 -14.02
CA GLU A 56 -2.78 -6.84 -13.84
C GLU A 56 -3.16 -6.87 -12.36
N VAL A 57 -3.90 -5.85 -11.92
CA VAL A 57 -4.43 -5.73 -10.56
C VAL A 57 -5.94 -5.93 -10.57
N TYR A 58 -6.44 -6.93 -9.87
CA TYR A 58 -7.87 -7.25 -9.78
C TYR A 58 -8.49 -6.76 -8.47
N ASN A 59 -9.64 -6.08 -8.55
CA ASN A 59 -10.43 -5.70 -7.39
C ASN A 59 -11.30 -6.87 -6.89
N ASN A 60 -10.84 -7.52 -5.82
CA ASN A 60 -11.52 -8.63 -5.15
C ASN A 60 -12.52 -8.16 -4.08
N THR A 61 -13.00 -6.91 -4.12
CA THR A 61 -13.92 -6.35 -3.13
C THR A 61 -15.31 -6.11 -3.72
N ASN A 62 -16.29 -5.88 -2.84
CA ASN A 62 -17.62 -5.41 -3.23
C ASN A 62 -17.72 -3.88 -3.41
N GLN A 63 -16.60 -3.15 -3.32
CA GLN A 63 -16.55 -1.68 -3.42
C GLN A 63 -15.65 -1.22 -4.55
N VAL A 64 -15.87 0.00 -5.04
CA VAL A 64 -14.94 0.65 -5.97
C VAL A 64 -13.67 1.00 -5.21
N ILE A 65 -12.51 0.59 -5.72
CA ILE A 65 -11.21 0.92 -5.12
C ILE A 65 -10.57 2.08 -5.89
N ASP A 66 -10.05 3.07 -5.18
CA ASP A 66 -9.17 4.09 -5.76
C ASP A 66 -7.72 3.61 -5.70
N PHE A 67 -7.08 3.47 -6.86
CA PHE A 67 -5.69 3.03 -6.90
C PHE A 67 -4.71 4.10 -6.37
N ALA A 68 -5.14 5.35 -6.17
CA ALA A 68 -4.31 6.39 -5.55
C ALA A 68 -3.90 6.03 -4.11
N GLU A 69 -4.69 5.18 -3.45
CA GLU A 69 -4.46 4.64 -2.11
C GLU A 69 -3.35 3.57 -2.06
N TYR A 70 -2.85 3.15 -3.23
CA TYR A 70 -1.89 2.06 -3.39
C TYR A 70 -0.73 2.45 -4.31
N GLN A 71 0.31 1.61 -4.27
CA GLN A 71 1.53 1.69 -5.06
C GLN A 71 1.93 0.28 -5.50
N ILE A 72 2.70 0.18 -6.58
CA ILE A 72 3.38 -1.06 -6.93
C ILE A 72 4.82 -0.99 -6.42
N ILE A 73 5.25 -2.02 -5.71
CA ILE A 73 6.63 -2.18 -5.30
C ILE A 73 7.26 -3.27 -6.15
N TYR A 74 8.37 -2.92 -6.78
CA TYR A 74 9.22 -3.83 -7.52
C TYR A 74 10.42 -4.17 -6.66
N ARG A 75 10.40 -5.37 -6.07
CA ARG A 75 11.38 -5.80 -5.07
C ARG A 75 12.42 -6.73 -5.68
N TYR A 76 13.68 -6.42 -5.38
CA TYR A 76 14.83 -7.24 -5.72
C TYR A 76 14.96 -8.44 -4.76
N PRO A 77 15.61 -9.54 -5.17
CA PRO A 77 15.76 -10.75 -4.34
C PRO A 77 16.62 -10.57 -3.07
N VAL A 78 17.06 -9.34 -2.78
CA VAL A 78 17.93 -9.02 -1.65
C VAL A 78 17.15 -8.57 -0.41
N GLY A 79 15.91 -8.11 -0.56
CA GLY A 79 15.10 -7.58 0.54
C GLY A 79 14.48 -6.20 0.23
N PRO A 80 13.66 -5.67 1.16
CA PRO A 80 12.92 -4.42 0.99
C PRO A 80 13.79 -3.16 0.93
N GLU A 81 15.03 -3.21 1.41
CA GLU A 81 15.98 -2.08 1.44
C GLU A 81 16.29 -1.44 0.07
N ASN A 82 16.03 -2.14 -1.03
CA ASN A 82 16.23 -1.63 -2.39
C ASN A 82 14.94 -1.66 -3.23
N ASP A 83 13.79 -1.62 -2.57
CA ASP A 83 12.50 -1.56 -3.23
C ASP A 83 12.40 -0.36 -4.16
N LEU A 84 11.92 -0.59 -5.38
CA LEU A 84 11.53 0.49 -6.28
C LEU A 84 10.03 0.71 -6.17
N ILE A 85 9.65 1.96 -5.89
CA ILE A 85 8.26 2.37 -5.86
C ILE A 85 7.86 2.82 -7.27
N TRP A 86 6.91 2.10 -7.86
CA TRP A 86 6.33 2.41 -9.16
C TRP A 86 4.95 3.03 -8.98
N VAL A 87 4.79 4.21 -9.57
CA VAL A 87 3.58 5.02 -9.48
C VAL A 87 3.05 5.24 -10.89
N PRO A 88 1.80 4.88 -11.18
CA PRO A 88 1.21 5.13 -12.50
C PRO A 88 1.18 6.62 -12.84
N ASN A 89 1.27 6.95 -14.12
CA ASN A 89 1.21 8.33 -14.63
C ASN A 89 -0.12 9.03 -14.27
N LYS A 90 -1.17 8.25 -14.05
CA LYS A 90 -2.44 8.70 -13.49
C LYS A 90 -2.81 7.85 -12.27
N ARG A 91 -2.97 8.50 -11.11
CA ARG A 91 -3.20 7.79 -9.84
C ARG A 91 -4.67 7.63 -9.46
N ASP A 92 -5.53 8.58 -9.83
CA ASP A 92 -6.97 8.61 -9.52
C ASP A 92 -7.78 7.64 -10.40
N ILE A 93 -7.28 6.41 -10.53
CA ILE A 93 -7.93 5.34 -11.29
C ILE A 93 -8.84 4.56 -10.37
N LYS A 94 -10.12 4.48 -10.76
CA LYS A 94 -11.12 3.68 -10.05
C LYS A 94 -11.18 2.28 -10.64
N ILE A 95 -10.98 1.28 -9.80
CA ILE A 95 -11.13 -0.13 -10.16
C ILE A 95 -12.50 -0.60 -9.65
N GLU A 96 -13.42 -0.88 -10.58
CA GLU A 96 -14.76 -1.36 -10.25
C GLU A 96 -14.72 -2.76 -9.57
N PRO A 97 -15.71 -3.10 -8.72
CA PRO A 97 -15.83 -4.44 -8.13
C PRO A 97 -15.73 -5.55 -9.17
N GLY A 98 -14.83 -6.50 -8.93
CA GLY A 98 -14.62 -7.64 -9.80
C GLY A 98 -14.08 -7.29 -11.19
N LYS A 99 -13.39 -6.16 -11.33
CA LYS A 99 -12.73 -5.74 -12.57
C LYS A 99 -11.21 -5.63 -12.38
N PRO A 100 -10.44 -5.94 -13.42
CA PRO A 100 -9.01 -5.68 -13.44
C PRO A 100 -8.68 -4.25 -13.87
N LEU A 101 -7.51 -3.78 -13.41
CA LEU A 101 -6.76 -2.65 -13.93
C LEU A 101 -5.44 -3.18 -14.49
N VAL A 102 -5.16 -2.86 -15.75
CA VAL A 102 -3.88 -3.16 -16.39
C VAL A 102 -2.91 -2.00 -16.20
N LEU A 103 -1.76 -2.27 -15.60
CA LEU A 103 -0.66 -1.33 -15.44
C LEU A 103 0.36 -1.63 -16.55
N TRP A 104 0.31 -0.84 -17.62
CA TRP A 104 1.22 -0.97 -18.75
C TRP A 104 2.55 -0.30 -18.41
N ILE A 105 3.63 -1.07 -18.39
CA ILE A 105 4.95 -0.54 -18.04
C ILE A 105 5.43 0.39 -19.15
N GLU A 106 5.61 1.66 -18.81
CA GLU A 106 6.11 2.69 -19.72
C GLU A 106 7.62 2.74 -19.68
N ASN A 107 8.23 2.69 -20.86
CA ASN A 107 9.67 2.79 -21.07
C ASN A 107 9.96 3.56 -22.38
N SER A 108 11.22 3.61 -22.80
CA SER A 108 11.62 4.37 -24.00
C SER A 108 10.98 3.88 -25.31
N ALA A 109 10.51 2.63 -25.36
CA ALA A 109 9.95 2.04 -26.58
C ALA A 109 8.49 2.39 -26.82
N ASN A 110 7.70 2.63 -25.76
CA ASN A 110 6.25 2.82 -25.85
C ASN A 110 5.76 4.19 -25.35
N LYS A 111 6.68 5.11 -25.05
CA LYS A 111 6.35 6.45 -24.56
C LYS A 111 5.30 7.16 -25.43
N ASP A 112 5.45 7.08 -26.75
CA ASP A 112 4.57 7.73 -27.73
C ASP A 112 3.46 6.81 -28.29
N MET A 113 3.37 5.55 -27.82
CA MET A 113 2.30 4.63 -28.21
C MET A 113 1.01 4.95 -27.47
N ASN A 114 -0.14 4.58 -28.05
CA ASN A 114 -1.43 4.66 -27.37
C ASN A 114 -1.95 3.24 -27.05
N VAL A 115 -3.11 3.16 -26.39
CA VAL A 115 -3.69 1.87 -25.98
C VAL A 115 -4.10 0.99 -27.16
N THR A 116 -4.30 1.55 -28.36
CA THR A 116 -4.71 0.78 -29.54
C THR A 116 -3.66 -0.23 -29.92
N GLU A 117 -2.37 0.15 -29.94
CA GLU A 117 -1.28 -0.78 -30.26
C GLU A 117 -1.16 -1.90 -29.21
N PHE A 118 -1.40 -1.58 -27.94
CA PHE A 118 -1.45 -2.60 -26.88
C PHE A 118 -2.60 -3.59 -27.09
N ASN A 119 -3.80 -3.07 -27.39
CA ASN A 119 -4.98 -3.87 -27.67
C ASN A 119 -4.81 -4.72 -28.94
N GLU A 120 -4.14 -4.21 -29.97
CA GLU A 120 -3.84 -4.97 -31.19
C GLU A 120 -2.93 -6.17 -30.91
N LEU A 121 -1.91 -6.02 -30.05
CA LEU A 121 -1.01 -7.11 -29.70
C LEU A 121 -1.72 -8.22 -28.92
N TYR A 122 -2.49 -7.85 -27.89
CA TYR A 122 -3.10 -8.83 -26.98
C TYR A 122 -4.54 -9.22 -27.34
N GLY A 123 -5.14 -8.60 -28.36
CA GLY A 123 -6.54 -8.81 -28.72
C GLY A 123 -7.52 -8.33 -27.64
N SER A 124 -7.14 -7.33 -26.85
CA SER A 124 -7.96 -6.74 -25.79
C SER A 124 -8.77 -5.53 -26.28
N ASP A 125 -9.68 -5.02 -25.43
CA ASP A 125 -10.49 -3.82 -25.68
C ASP A 125 -10.43 -2.88 -24.47
N LEU A 126 -9.21 -2.50 -24.09
CA LEU A 126 -8.95 -1.63 -22.96
C LEU A 126 -9.04 -0.15 -23.37
N ILE A 127 -9.49 0.66 -22.43
CA ILE A 127 -9.70 2.09 -22.54
C ILE A 127 -8.68 2.79 -21.65
N GLU A 128 -7.83 3.60 -22.28
CA GLU A 128 -6.78 4.38 -21.62
C GLU A 128 -7.35 5.23 -20.48
N ASN A 129 -6.62 5.26 -19.36
CA ASN A 129 -6.97 5.99 -18.14
C ASN A 129 -8.30 5.58 -17.50
N LYS A 130 -8.80 4.38 -17.83
CA LYS A 130 -9.99 3.76 -17.23
C LYS A 130 -9.69 2.36 -16.68
N ASN A 131 -9.30 1.42 -17.55
CA ASN A 131 -8.96 0.04 -17.17
C ASN A 131 -7.56 -0.37 -17.66
N ILE A 132 -6.82 0.56 -18.28
CA ILE A 132 -5.38 0.50 -18.48
C ILE A 132 -4.75 1.86 -18.24
N VAL A 133 -3.59 1.88 -17.58
CA VAL A 133 -2.82 3.10 -17.33
C VAL A 133 -1.33 2.81 -17.49
N LYS A 134 -0.60 3.78 -18.05
CA LYS A 134 0.86 3.70 -18.15
C LYS A 134 1.52 3.93 -16.79
N MET A 135 2.56 3.16 -16.51
CA MET A 135 3.33 3.22 -15.27
C MET A 135 4.82 3.13 -15.59
N PRO A 136 5.62 4.19 -15.35
CA PRO A 136 7.06 4.15 -15.60
C PRO A 136 7.72 3.00 -14.85
N GLY A 137 8.54 2.21 -15.55
CA GLY A 137 9.22 1.07 -14.95
C GLY A 137 10.02 0.25 -15.96
N GLY A 138 10.31 -0.98 -15.57
CA GLY A 138 10.94 -1.99 -16.44
C GLY A 138 11.10 -3.30 -15.68
N MET A 139 10.60 -4.39 -16.22
CA MET A 139 10.69 -5.69 -15.58
C MET A 139 11.91 -6.45 -16.07
N ALA A 140 12.38 -7.39 -15.25
CA ALA A 140 13.58 -8.16 -15.55
C ALA A 140 13.17 -9.51 -16.12
N ASN A 141 13.54 -9.82 -17.35
CA ASN A 141 13.14 -11.09 -17.99
C ASN A 141 13.81 -12.32 -17.36
N GLN A 142 15.01 -12.17 -16.80
CA GLN A 142 15.85 -13.30 -16.39
C GLN A 142 16.10 -13.40 -14.88
N ARG A 143 15.68 -12.40 -14.10
CA ARG A 143 15.96 -12.35 -12.66
C ARG A 143 14.67 -12.42 -11.88
N MET A 144 14.75 -13.05 -10.70
CA MET A 144 13.67 -13.11 -9.74
C MET A 144 13.25 -11.72 -9.28
N ARG A 145 11.95 -11.49 -9.17
CA ARG A 145 11.35 -10.29 -8.60
C ARG A 145 10.07 -10.62 -7.86
N ASP A 146 9.80 -9.82 -6.84
CA ASP A 146 8.47 -9.72 -6.26
C ASP A 146 7.80 -8.44 -6.77
N ILE A 147 6.57 -8.56 -7.23
CA ILE A 147 5.65 -7.46 -7.51
C ILE A 147 4.66 -7.39 -6.37
N ILE A 148 4.55 -6.24 -5.73
CA ILE A 148 3.77 -6.08 -4.51
C ILE A 148 2.79 -4.93 -4.68
N ILE A 149 1.53 -5.16 -4.32
CA ILE A 149 0.57 -4.07 -4.10
C ILE A 149 0.75 -3.63 -2.65
N ARG A 150 1.11 -2.35 -2.44
CA ARG A 150 1.32 -1.78 -1.11
C ARG A 150 0.43 -0.57 -0.90
N THR A 151 -0.14 -0.42 0.29
CA THR A 151 -0.85 0.81 0.67
C THR A 151 0.13 1.99 0.80
N ASN A 152 -0.37 3.22 0.82
CA ASN A 152 0.45 4.40 1.11
C ASN A 152 0.99 4.42 2.55
N THR A 153 0.45 3.59 3.46
CA THR A 153 0.94 3.41 4.83
C THR A 153 2.01 2.33 4.96
N GLY A 154 2.35 1.62 3.88
CA GLY A 154 3.39 0.59 3.86
C GLY A 154 2.91 -0.86 4.03
N GLU A 155 1.61 -1.09 4.25
CA GLU A 155 1.06 -2.45 4.36
C GLU A 155 1.07 -3.17 3.00
N GLU A 156 1.68 -4.36 2.95
CA GLU A 156 1.73 -5.22 1.75
C GLU A 156 0.44 -6.02 1.57
N VAL A 157 -0.34 -5.64 0.57
CA VAL A 157 -1.68 -6.19 0.30
C VAL A 157 -1.60 -7.53 -0.42
N ALA A 158 -0.78 -7.62 -1.46
CA ALA A 158 -0.59 -8.83 -2.26
C ALA A 158 0.81 -8.88 -2.84
N VAL A 159 1.41 -10.06 -2.91
CA VAL A 159 2.78 -10.29 -3.39
C VAL A 159 2.76 -11.39 -4.44
N ALA A 160 3.21 -11.08 -5.66
CA ALA A 160 3.39 -12.04 -6.74
C ALA A 160 4.87 -12.18 -7.10
N GLN A 161 5.38 -13.40 -7.11
CA GLN A 161 6.79 -13.69 -7.37
C GLN A 161 6.97 -14.39 -8.72
N TYR A 162 7.91 -13.90 -9.53
CA TYR A 162 8.33 -14.58 -10.75
C TYR A 162 9.84 -14.81 -10.80
N ASN A 163 10.27 -15.75 -11.63
CA ASN A 163 11.62 -16.27 -11.79
C ASN A 163 12.27 -16.81 -10.50
N LYS A 164 11.46 -17.29 -9.54
CA LYS A 164 11.94 -17.89 -8.29
C LYS A 164 12.14 -19.38 -8.46
N ALA A 165 13.41 -19.82 -8.46
CA ALA A 165 13.86 -21.21 -8.64
C ALA A 165 13.53 -21.86 -10.00
N THR A 166 12.53 -21.36 -10.72
CA THR A 166 12.17 -21.71 -12.10
C THR A 166 12.25 -20.48 -12.99
N PHE A 167 12.38 -20.69 -14.30
CA PHE A 167 12.26 -19.62 -15.29
C PHE A 167 10.80 -19.57 -15.78
N ASP A 168 10.12 -18.44 -15.57
CA ASP A 168 8.67 -18.30 -15.77
C ASP A 168 8.30 -17.46 -17.00
N VAL A 169 9.27 -16.73 -17.54
CA VAL A 169 9.03 -15.66 -18.51
C VAL A 169 9.01 -16.21 -19.93
N GLY A 170 8.00 -15.83 -20.71
CA GLY A 170 7.92 -16.08 -22.15
C GLY A 170 7.40 -14.85 -22.88
N GLU A 171 7.78 -14.67 -24.15
CA GLU A 171 7.38 -13.51 -24.93
C GLU A 171 5.87 -13.46 -25.15
N ASN A 172 5.21 -12.40 -24.66
CA ASN A 172 3.75 -12.20 -24.69
C ASN A 172 2.95 -13.29 -23.96
N LEU A 173 3.62 -14.09 -23.12
CA LEU A 173 2.97 -15.13 -22.33
C LEU A 173 2.73 -14.62 -20.92
N GLY A 174 1.51 -14.83 -20.43
CA GLY A 174 1.11 -14.47 -19.08
C GLY A 174 1.73 -15.39 -18.04
N ILE A 175 2.15 -14.80 -16.92
CA ILE A 175 2.35 -15.52 -15.66
C ILE A 175 1.06 -15.32 -14.85
N PHE A 176 0.28 -16.38 -14.70
CA PHE A 176 -1.05 -16.34 -14.11
C PHE A 176 -0.99 -16.75 -12.63
N TYR A 177 -1.71 -16.00 -11.82
CA TYR A 177 -1.72 -16.15 -10.38
C TYR A 177 -3.14 -16.31 -9.85
N GLN A 178 -3.30 -17.26 -8.94
CA GLN A 178 -4.49 -17.47 -8.15
C GLN A 178 -4.34 -16.81 -6.76
N TYR A 179 -5.46 -16.39 -6.19
CA TYR A 179 -5.52 -15.87 -4.82
C TYR A 179 -4.97 -16.87 -3.78
N PRO A 180 -4.35 -16.37 -2.68
CA PRO A 180 -3.90 -17.22 -1.58
C PRO A 180 -5.07 -17.86 -0.83
N GLN A 181 -4.98 -19.17 -0.59
CA GLN A 181 -5.97 -19.94 0.19
C GLN A 181 -5.50 -20.24 1.62
N ASP A 182 -4.25 -19.93 1.94
CA ASP A 182 -3.62 -20.19 3.24
C ASP A 182 -3.78 -19.03 4.24
N GLY A 183 -4.44 -17.94 3.84
CA GLY A 183 -4.61 -16.73 4.63
C GLY A 183 -3.43 -15.76 4.54
N SER A 184 -2.42 -16.04 3.69
CA SER A 184 -1.33 -15.11 3.40
C SER A 184 -1.72 -14.06 2.37
N ASN A 185 -0.78 -13.17 2.03
CA ASN A 185 -0.85 -12.26 0.90
C ASN A 185 -0.06 -12.76 -0.32
N GLN A 186 0.46 -13.99 -0.30
CA GLN A 186 1.33 -14.53 -1.34
C GLN A 186 0.49 -15.16 -2.46
N MET A 187 0.53 -14.55 -3.63
CA MET A 187 -0.18 -15.05 -4.80
C MET A 187 0.38 -16.41 -5.25
N VAL A 188 -0.52 -17.32 -5.63
CA VAL A 188 -0.16 -18.69 -6.05
C VAL A 188 -0.01 -18.72 -7.55
N LYS A 189 1.22 -18.87 -8.05
CA LYS A 189 1.48 -19.03 -9.48
C LYS A 189 0.90 -20.35 -9.98
N VAL A 190 0.01 -20.30 -10.97
CA VAL A 190 -0.67 -21.50 -11.51
C VAL A 190 -0.27 -21.83 -12.95
N SER A 191 0.23 -20.87 -13.72
CA SER A 191 0.76 -21.09 -15.06
C SER A 191 1.79 -20.01 -15.41
N ALA A 192 2.81 -20.38 -16.18
CA ALA A 192 3.88 -19.49 -16.63
C ALA A 192 4.45 -20.00 -17.95
N ALA A 193 4.71 -19.11 -18.91
CA ALA A 193 5.27 -19.44 -20.22
C ALA A 193 4.49 -20.50 -21.03
N GLU A 194 3.19 -20.69 -20.78
CA GLU A 194 2.35 -21.69 -21.45
C GLU A 194 1.18 -21.08 -22.23
N LYS A 195 0.58 -20.02 -21.68
CA LYS A 195 -0.62 -19.36 -22.21
C LYS A 195 -0.30 -17.96 -22.68
N MET A 196 -0.93 -17.55 -23.78
CA MET A 196 -0.92 -16.15 -24.21
C MET A 196 -1.50 -15.27 -23.11
N ALA A 197 -0.98 -14.05 -23.01
CA ALA A 197 -1.47 -13.08 -22.06
C ALA A 197 -2.92 -12.65 -22.34
N THR A 198 -3.70 -12.32 -21.31
CA THR A 198 -5.13 -11.96 -21.41
C THR A 198 -5.48 -10.68 -20.65
N PRO A 199 -4.79 -9.54 -20.92
CA PRO A 199 -4.97 -8.32 -20.14
C PRO A 199 -6.42 -7.83 -20.19
N GLY A 200 -6.98 -7.58 -19.01
CA GLY A 200 -8.36 -7.13 -18.84
C GLY A 200 -9.38 -8.25 -18.65
N ILE A 201 -8.96 -9.52 -18.74
CA ILE A 201 -9.82 -10.69 -18.62
C ILE A 201 -9.22 -11.64 -17.58
N VAL A 202 -9.95 -11.83 -16.48
CA VAL A 202 -9.54 -12.74 -15.40
C VAL A 202 -10.36 -14.02 -15.45
N GLU A 203 -9.67 -15.17 -15.54
CA GLU A 203 -10.29 -16.50 -15.42
C GLU A 203 -10.91 -16.67 -14.01
N SER A 204 -12.14 -17.20 -13.93
CA SER A 204 -12.88 -17.31 -12.66
C SER A 204 -12.17 -18.17 -11.62
N GLU A 205 -11.35 -19.11 -12.06
CA GLU A 205 -10.58 -20.03 -11.23
C GLU A 205 -9.43 -19.33 -10.49
N LEU A 206 -8.98 -18.16 -10.97
CA LEU A 206 -7.90 -17.38 -10.36
C LEU A 206 -8.36 -16.52 -9.18
N ILE A 207 -9.67 -16.34 -9.03
CA ILE A 207 -10.26 -15.43 -8.04
C ILE A 207 -11.21 -16.16 -7.09
N PRO A 208 -11.49 -15.61 -5.90
CA PRO A 208 -12.51 -16.15 -5.01
C PRO A 208 -13.91 -16.09 -5.61
N GLU A 209 -14.75 -17.08 -5.30
CA GLU A 209 -16.18 -17.07 -5.69
C GLU A 209 -16.96 -15.89 -5.06
N LYS A 210 -16.51 -15.42 -3.88
CA LYS A 210 -17.13 -14.32 -3.14
C LYS A 210 -16.10 -13.23 -2.89
N PRO A 211 -16.40 -11.98 -3.23
CA PRO A 211 -15.48 -10.88 -2.96
C PRO A 211 -15.39 -10.60 -1.45
N VAL A 212 -14.31 -9.94 -1.08
CA VAL A 212 -14.10 -9.28 0.21
C VAL A 212 -15.22 -8.26 0.42
N MET A 213 -15.93 -8.39 1.55
CA MET A 213 -17.03 -7.50 1.91
C MET A 213 -16.49 -6.38 2.79
N ILE A 214 -16.59 -5.14 2.32
CA ILE A 214 -16.16 -3.93 3.04
C ILE A 214 -17.39 -3.14 3.48
N ASP A 215 -17.42 -2.76 4.77
CA ASP A 215 -18.38 -1.79 5.31
C ASP A 215 -17.79 -0.37 5.23
N THR A 216 -18.29 0.41 4.28
CA THR A 216 -17.80 1.78 4.01
C THR A 216 -18.35 2.83 4.97
N ASN A 217 -19.15 2.44 5.97
CA ASN A 217 -19.69 3.38 6.97
C ASN A 217 -18.77 3.58 8.17
N LYS A 218 -17.72 2.76 8.31
CA LYS A 218 -16.76 2.86 9.40
C LYS A 218 -15.59 3.76 8.98
N ALA A 219 -15.32 4.76 9.80
CA ALA A 219 -14.14 5.60 9.67
C ALA A 219 -12.98 5.04 10.50
N PRO A 220 -11.73 5.27 10.09
CA PRO A 220 -10.58 4.90 10.90
C PRO A 220 -10.53 5.75 12.18
N TYR A 221 -9.87 5.23 13.21
CA TYR A 221 -9.48 5.98 14.41
C TYR A 221 -8.03 6.44 14.25
N VAL A 222 -7.72 7.64 14.72
CA VAL A 222 -6.35 8.19 14.75
C VAL A 222 -6.14 8.96 16.04
N GLU A 223 -4.97 8.77 16.62
CA GLU A 223 -4.51 9.45 17.83
C GLU A 223 -3.08 9.94 17.64
N ASP A 224 -2.90 11.24 17.83
CA ASP A 224 -1.62 11.91 17.73
C ASP A 224 -0.75 11.61 18.96
N GLN A 225 0.49 11.20 18.72
CA GLN A 225 1.48 10.89 19.75
C GLN A 225 2.76 11.70 19.57
N THR A 226 2.71 12.75 18.75
CA THR A 226 3.83 13.61 18.43
C THR A 226 4.23 14.45 19.64
N LYS A 227 5.54 14.58 19.87
CA LYS A 227 6.05 15.47 20.92
C LYS A 227 5.87 16.92 20.50
N SER A 228 5.37 17.75 21.42
CA SER A 228 5.10 19.17 21.19
C SER A 228 6.36 20.04 21.07
N GLN A 229 7.53 19.52 21.40
CA GLN A 229 8.81 20.23 21.30
C GLN A 229 9.90 19.28 20.82
N GLN A 230 10.59 19.64 19.74
CA GLN A 230 11.57 18.78 19.07
C GLN A 230 12.70 19.61 18.45
N PRO A 231 13.92 19.07 18.37
CA PRO A 231 15.04 19.75 17.72
C PRO A 231 14.87 19.77 16.20
N ILE A 232 15.36 20.83 15.55
CA ILE A 232 15.19 21.08 14.11
C ILE A 232 15.72 19.95 13.20
N ASP A 233 16.74 19.23 13.63
CA ASP A 233 17.34 18.12 12.89
C ASP A 233 16.58 16.79 13.05
N HIS A 234 15.59 16.74 13.96
CA HIS A 234 14.80 15.54 14.22
C HIS A 234 13.35 15.87 14.60
N VAL A 235 12.64 16.62 13.74
CA VAL A 235 11.18 16.80 13.87
C VAL A 235 10.47 15.60 13.25
N GLN A 236 9.93 14.75 14.12
CA GLN A 236 9.17 13.56 13.77
C GLN A 236 7.72 13.70 14.20
N VAL A 237 6.80 13.39 13.30
CA VAL A 237 5.38 13.21 13.60
C VAL A 237 5.12 11.72 13.79
N LYS A 238 4.37 11.37 14.84
CA LYS A 238 4.08 9.98 15.23
C LYS A 238 2.61 9.85 15.65
N ALA A 239 1.95 8.79 15.20
CA ALA A 239 0.55 8.53 15.51
C ALA A 239 0.24 7.04 15.61
N SER A 240 -0.78 6.71 16.41
CA SER A 240 -1.44 5.41 16.36
C SER A 240 -2.75 5.54 15.58
N ALA A 241 -3.06 4.53 14.77
CA ALA A 241 -4.33 4.49 14.07
C ALA A 241 -4.81 3.06 13.84
N GLU A 242 -6.14 2.89 13.84
CA GLU A 242 -6.82 1.62 13.71
C GLU A 242 -7.97 1.73 12.72
N ASP A 243 -8.18 0.68 11.93
CA ASP A 243 -9.32 0.56 11.04
C ASP A 243 -9.84 -0.88 11.09
N HIS A 244 -11.14 -1.07 10.84
CA HIS A 244 -11.77 -2.40 10.86
C HIS A 244 -11.42 -3.25 9.63
N TYR A 245 -10.97 -2.61 8.55
CA TYR A 245 -10.65 -3.23 7.28
C TYR A 245 -9.16 -3.05 6.95
N LEU A 246 -8.73 -1.83 6.65
CA LEU A 246 -7.37 -1.51 6.22
C LEU A 246 -7.18 -0.01 6.24
N LEU A 247 -6.13 0.47 6.92
CA LEU A 247 -5.71 1.86 6.81
C LEU A 247 -4.82 2.02 5.57
N THR A 248 -5.33 2.69 4.54
CA THR A 248 -4.65 2.78 3.24
C THR A 248 -3.71 3.98 3.16
N THR A 249 -4.08 5.10 3.76
CA THR A 249 -3.28 6.33 3.74
C THR A 249 -3.32 7.01 5.11
N MET A 250 -2.17 7.44 5.61
CA MET A 250 -2.04 8.37 6.73
C MET A 250 -1.27 9.59 6.21
N THR A 251 -1.85 10.78 6.31
CA THR A 251 -1.24 12.01 5.79
C THR A 251 -1.05 13.02 6.90
N LEU A 252 0.18 13.51 7.04
CA LEU A 252 0.50 14.71 7.78
C LEU A 252 0.29 15.91 6.87
N TYR A 253 -0.51 16.86 7.34
CA TYR A 253 -0.60 18.20 6.78
C TYR A 253 0.09 19.16 7.74
N TYR A 254 1.12 19.87 7.30
CA TYR A 254 1.85 20.84 8.12
C TYR A 254 2.12 22.15 7.39
N LYS A 255 2.36 23.23 8.14
CA LYS A 255 2.79 24.52 7.61
C LYS A 255 3.49 25.37 8.65
N GLY A 256 4.30 26.31 8.17
CA GLY A 256 4.82 27.39 9.00
C GLY A 256 3.75 28.41 9.38
N LYS A 257 3.99 29.18 10.45
CA LYS A 257 3.06 30.20 10.95
C LYS A 257 2.67 31.27 9.92
N GLU A 258 3.61 31.66 9.07
CA GLU A 258 3.40 32.67 8.02
C GLU A 258 2.84 32.08 6.72
N GLU A 259 2.76 30.75 6.62
CA GLU A 259 2.28 30.05 5.44
C GLU A 259 0.74 29.95 5.45
N LYS A 260 0.16 30.09 4.25
CA LYS A 260 -1.28 29.96 4.07
C LYS A 260 -1.68 28.51 3.83
N ASP A 261 -0.94 27.84 2.96
CA ASP A 261 -1.25 26.51 2.46
C ASP A 261 -0.47 25.44 3.24
N TYR A 262 -1.10 24.27 3.39
CA TYR A 262 -0.46 23.11 4.01
C TYR A 262 0.40 22.35 3.00
N HIS A 263 1.59 21.97 3.43
CA HIS A 263 2.35 20.88 2.83
C HIS A 263 1.81 19.53 3.31
N SER A 264 2.00 18.47 2.53
CA SER A 264 1.54 17.13 2.87
C SER A 264 2.63 16.07 2.73
N LEU A 265 2.70 15.15 3.68
CA LEU A 265 3.58 13.97 3.65
C LEU A 265 2.79 12.74 4.11
N ASN A 266 3.03 11.59 3.49
CA ASN A 266 2.44 10.33 3.97
C ASN A 266 3.28 9.73 5.09
N LEU A 267 2.60 9.21 6.11
CA LEU A 267 3.23 8.45 7.20
C LEU A 267 3.17 6.97 6.86
N GLU A 268 4.28 6.28 7.12
CA GLU A 268 4.37 4.83 7.00
C GLU A 268 4.41 4.19 8.38
N LYS A 269 3.93 2.94 8.46
CA LYS A 269 3.92 2.15 9.67
C LYS A 269 5.32 1.62 9.96
N ASP A 270 5.77 1.79 11.20
CA ASP A 270 7.04 1.26 11.68
C ASP A 270 6.89 -0.15 12.28
N ASP A 271 8.02 -0.74 12.66
CA ASP A 271 8.08 -2.09 13.27
C ASP A 271 7.38 -2.15 14.64
N GLU A 272 7.18 -1.01 15.30
CA GLU A 272 6.44 -0.89 16.57
C GLU A 272 4.93 -0.72 16.35
N GLY A 273 4.49 -0.55 15.11
CA GLY A 273 3.09 -0.41 14.71
C GLY A 273 2.57 1.03 14.69
N PHE A 274 3.43 2.04 14.82
CA PHE A 274 3.07 3.45 14.72
C PHE A 274 3.27 4.00 13.33
N TYR A 275 2.42 4.93 12.93
CA TYR A 275 2.58 5.68 11.70
C TYR A 275 3.48 6.89 11.98
N GLN A 276 4.56 7.02 11.22
CA GLN A 276 5.52 8.09 11.46
C GLN A 276 6.13 8.67 10.18
N HIS A 277 6.59 9.92 10.28
CA HIS A 277 7.37 10.57 9.23
C HIS A 277 8.28 11.63 9.86
N GLN A 278 9.53 11.71 9.42
CA GLN A 278 10.44 12.80 9.78
C GLN A 278 10.29 13.94 8.76
N VAL A 279 9.88 15.11 9.23
CA VAL A 279 9.73 16.27 8.34
C VAL A 279 11.11 16.66 7.79
N PRO A 280 11.28 16.81 6.46
CA PRO A 280 12.57 17.15 5.87
C PRO A 280 13.11 18.47 6.45
N ILE A 281 14.36 18.47 6.92
CA ILE A 281 14.98 19.64 7.56
C ILE A 281 14.90 20.91 6.71
N GLN A 282 15.02 20.77 5.39
CA GLN A 282 14.91 21.88 4.43
C GLN A 282 13.55 22.61 4.47
N ASN A 283 12.51 21.92 4.93
CA ASN A 283 11.16 22.47 5.08
C ASN A 283 10.97 23.14 6.44
N LEU A 284 11.95 23.03 7.35
CA LEU A 284 11.90 23.57 8.71
C LEU A 284 12.80 24.79 8.90
N ILE A 285 13.64 25.12 7.91
CA ILE A 285 14.61 26.21 7.99
C ILE A 285 13.87 27.54 8.21
N GLY A 286 14.21 28.21 9.31
CA GLY A 286 13.62 29.50 9.68
C GLY A 286 12.28 29.40 10.41
N MET A 287 11.80 28.18 10.71
CA MET A 287 10.58 27.97 11.49
C MET A 287 10.91 27.82 12.98
N GLU A 288 10.21 28.59 13.82
CA GLU A 288 10.22 28.41 15.29
C GLU A 288 9.08 27.49 15.76
N GLU A 289 8.02 27.40 14.94
CA GLU A 289 6.78 26.69 15.24
C GLU A 289 6.21 26.10 13.95
N LEU A 290 5.69 24.87 14.05
CA LEU A 290 5.05 24.13 12.97
C LEU A 290 3.63 23.76 13.36
N ASP A 291 2.63 24.28 12.65
CA ASP A 291 1.23 23.86 12.82
C ASP A 291 0.94 22.66 11.94
N TYR A 292 0.25 21.66 12.48
CA TYR A 292 -0.06 20.43 11.74
C TYR A 292 -1.34 19.74 12.21
N TYR A 293 -1.86 18.86 11.36
CA TYR A 293 -2.87 17.88 11.71
C TYR A 293 -2.64 16.60 10.91
N LEU A 294 -3.25 15.50 11.37
CA LEU A 294 -3.17 14.19 10.72
C LEU A 294 -4.52 13.83 10.11
N GLU A 295 -4.49 13.16 8.96
CA GLU A 295 -5.66 12.55 8.32
C GLU A 295 -5.41 11.05 8.12
N ALA A 296 -6.24 10.23 8.74
CA ALA A 296 -6.29 8.79 8.52
C ALA A 296 -7.38 8.45 7.50
N SER A 297 -7.07 7.64 6.50
CA SER A 297 -7.98 7.20 5.44
C SER A 297 -7.94 5.68 5.30
N ASN A 298 -9.12 5.07 5.16
CA ASN A 298 -9.28 3.68 4.73
C ASN A 298 -9.71 3.56 3.25
N GLY A 299 -9.55 4.64 2.48
CA GLY A 299 -9.96 4.77 1.09
C GLY A 299 -11.45 5.12 0.88
N PHE A 300 -12.27 5.04 1.94
CA PHE A 300 -13.72 5.34 1.89
C PHE A 300 -14.15 6.44 2.84
N LYS A 301 -13.57 6.46 4.04
CA LYS A 301 -13.82 7.42 5.11
C LYS A 301 -12.49 7.96 5.61
N LYS A 302 -12.56 9.17 6.14
CA LYS A 302 -11.43 9.92 6.67
C LYS A 302 -11.73 10.41 8.07
N THR A 303 -10.71 10.44 8.91
CA THR A 303 -10.75 11.03 10.25
C THR A 303 -9.55 11.95 10.39
N THR A 304 -9.78 13.16 10.89
CA THR A 304 -8.73 14.15 11.13
C THR A 304 -8.56 14.42 12.62
N THR A 305 -7.33 14.69 13.04
CA THR A 305 -7.07 15.24 14.37
C THR A 305 -7.41 16.73 14.43
N ASP A 306 -7.44 17.29 15.64
CA ASP A 306 -7.34 18.73 15.81
C ASP A 306 -5.98 19.24 15.32
N ILE A 307 -5.89 20.55 15.07
CA ILE A 307 -4.63 21.21 14.73
C ILE A 307 -3.78 21.31 16.00
N ASN A 308 -2.57 20.78 15.92
CA ASN A 308 -1.53 20.83 16.95
C ASN A 308 -0.33 21.64 16.45
N SER A 309 0.57 22.00 17.37
CA SER A 309 1.79 22.73 17.05
C SER A 309 3.02 22.04 17.63
N ILE A 310 4.12 22.04 16.88
CA ILE A 310 5.44 21.61 17.34
C ILE A 310 6.32 22.85 17.49
N THR A 311 6.84 23.07 18.69
CA THR A 311 7.91 24.06 18.91
C THR A 311 9.24 23.47 18.43
N ILE A 312 9.91 24.18 17.53
CA ILE A 312 11.19 23.76 16.96
C ILE A 312 12.32 24.39 17.78
N THR A 313 13.18 23.55 18.34
CA THR A 313 14.38 23.98 19.09
C THR A 313 15.65 23.84 18.25
N ALA A 314 16.72 24.47 18.73
CA ALA A 314 18.05 24.20 18.19
C ALA A 314 18.38 22.71 18.29
N ALA A 315 19.17 22.22 17.33
CA ALA A 315 19.70 20.86 17.34
C ALA A 315 20.47 20.60 18.65
N GLU A 316 20.33 19.39 19.20
CA GLU A 316 21.13 18.97 20.34
C GLU A 316 22.56 18.69 19.86
N ASN A 317 23.51 19.57 20.19
CA ASN A 317 24.93 19.34 19.91
C ASN A 317 25.47 18.23 20.83
N GLU A 318 25.30 16.95 20.47
CA GLU A 318 25.90 15.85 21.22
C GLU A 318 27.44 15.77 21.11
N ASN A 319 28.09 16.68 20.37
CA ASN A 319 29.57 16.76 20.30
C ASN A 319 30.09 18.20 20.27
N THR A 320 29.98 18.91 21.40
CA THR A 320 30.90 20.03 21.65
C THR A 320 32.03 19.52 22.53
N PRO A 321 33.23 19.18 22.01
CA PRO A 321 34.37 18.94 22.88
C PRO A 321 34.60 20.19 23.74
N PRO A 322 34.93 20.07 25.03
CA PRO A 322 35.22 21.24 25.85
C PRO A 322 36.35 22.02 25.21
N LEU A 323 36.10 23.30 24.91
CA LEU A 323 37.09 24.26 24.47
C LEU A 323 38.15 24.40 25.59
N LEU A 324 39.21 23.61 25.52
CA LEU A 324 40.44 23.84 26.26
C LEU A 324 41.21 24.93 25.52
N ILE A 325 40.90 26.18 25.83
CA ILE A 325 41.82 27.29 25.57
C ILE A 325 42.90 27.18 26.65
N THR A 326 44.04 26.59 26.30
CA THR A 326 45.29 26.87 27.02
C THR A 326 45.99 27.98 26.27
N GLU A 327 45.98 29.19 26.83
CA GLU A 327 46.90 30.25 26.41
C GLU A 327 48.35 29.76 26.58
N VAL A 328 49.21 30.09 25.61
CA VAL A 328 50.66 29.82 25.62
C VAL A 328 51.40 31.05 26.09
#